data_AF-A0A520J8L7-F1
#
_entry.id   AF-A0A520J8L7-F1
#
_cell.length_a   1.000
_cell.length_b   1.000
_cell.length_c   1.000
_cell.angle_alpha   90.00
_cell.angle_beta   90.00
_cell.angle_gamma   90.00
#
_symmetry.space_group_name_H-M   'P 1'
#
loop_
_entity.id
_entity.type
_entity.pdbx_description
1 polymer ?
#
loop_
_entity_poly.entity_id
_entity_poly.type
_entity_poly.pdbx_seq_one_letter_code
_entity_poly.pdbx_strand_id
1 'polypeptide(L)' 'YVIFHDSVLRDIARQRPASRAELSLLSGIGARKLDAYGDAFLQVIRESA' A
#
# COMPACT_ATOMS: atom_id res chain seq x y z
N TYR A 1 -4.45 5.11 -17.05
CA TYR A 1 -5.16 5.06 -15.76
C TYR A 1 -4.12 4.97 -14.66
N VAL A 2 -4.16 5.84 -13.66
CA VAL A 2 -3.23 5.82 -12.52
C VAL A 2 -3.88 5.03 -11.40
N ILE A 3 -3.28 3.89 -11.00
CA ILE A 3 -3.79 3.07 -9.88
C ILE A 3 -3.43 3.75 -8.55
N PHE A 4 -2.16 4.11 -8.38
CA PHE A 4 -1.64 4.85 -7.23
C PHE A 4 -0.75 5.99 -7.71
N HIS A 5 -0.82 7.14 -7.02
CA HIS A 5 0.10 8.23 -7.25
C HIS A 5 1.46 7.93 -6.61
N ASP A 6 2.52 8.52 -7.16
CA ASP A 6 3.90 8.40 -6.64
C ASP A 6 4.03 8.85 -5.18
N SER A 7 3.17 9.75 -4.70
CA SER A 7 3.11 10.12 -3.28
C SER A 7 2.77 8.91 -2.41
N VAL A 8 1.74 8.16 -2.79
CA VAL A 8 1.28 6.97 -2.05
C VAL A 8 2.35 5.89 -2.08
N LEU A 9 2.96 5.64 -3.24
CA LEU A 9 4.03 4.63 -3.36
C LEU A 9 5.25 4.97 -2.49
N ARG A 10 5.64 6.26 -2.44
CA ARG A 10 6.71 6.73 -1.57
C ARG A 10 6.36 6.58 -0.09
N ASP A 11 5.12 6.85 0.30
CA ASP A 11 4.68 6.69 1.68
C ASP A 11 4.64 5.22 2.09
N ILE A 12 4.18 4.31 1.21
CA ILE A 12 4.26 2.86 1.43
C ILE A 12 5.71 2.43 1.64
N ALA A 13 6.64 2.88 0.79
CA ALA A 13 8.05 2.52 0.89
C ALA A 13 8.71 3.06 2.17
N ARG A 14 8.29 4.23 2.66
CA ARG A 14 8.79 4.83 3.90
C ARG A 14 8.24 4.15 5.15
N GLN A 15 6.94 3.90 5.20
CA GLN A 15 6.28 3.33 6.39
C GLN A 15 6.39 1.82 6.46
N ARG A 16 6.61 1.15 5.33
CA ARG A 16 6.72 -0.32 5.21
C ARG A 16 5.62 -1.06 5.98
N PRO A 17 4.33 -0.78 5.68
CA PRO A 17 3.22 -1.37 6.41
C PRO A 17 3.27 -2.90 6.34
N ALA A 18 3.06 -3.54 7.48
CA ALA A 18 3.07 -5.00 7.64
C ALA A 18 1.67 -5.61 7.62
N SER A 19 0.63 -4.77 7.67
CA SER A 19 -0.77 -5.20 7.72
C SER A 19 -1.69 -4.36 6.83
N ARG A 20 -2.86 -4.92 6.48
CA ARG A 20 -3.89 -4.21 5.70
C ARG A 20 -4.41 -2.99 6.45
N ALA A 21 -4.48 -3.06 7.78
CA ALA A 21 -4.88 -1.93 8.62
C ALA A 21 -3.89 -0.77 8.47
N GLU A 22 -2.59 -1.04 8.49
CA GLU A 22 -1.56 -0.01 8.29
C GLU A 22 -1.59 0.56 6.87
N LEU A 23 -1.79 -0.27 5.84
CA LEU A 23 -2.00 0.22 4.48
C LEU A 23 -3.24 1.12 4.37
N SER A 24 -4.31 0.82 5.11
CA SER A 24 -5.54 1.64 5.10
C SER A 24 -5.36 3.03 5.72
N LEU A 25 -4.35 3.23 6.55
CA LEU A 25 -4.01 4.53 7.14
C LEU A 25 -3.34 5.47 6.12
N LEU A 26 -2.84 4.93 5.02
CA LEU A 26 -2.19 5.73 3.99
C LEU A 26 -3.21 6.49 3.13
N SER A 27 -3.02 7.80 3.06
CA SER A 27 -3.86 8.68 2.25
C SER A 27 -3.75 8.31 0.77
N GLY A 28 -4.89 8.02 0.13
CA GLY A 28 -4.96 7.59 -1.27
C GLY A 28 -5.19 6.09 -1.49
N ILE A 29 -5.21 5.30 -0.41
CA ILE A 29 -5.63 3.89 -0.41
C ILE A 29 -7.07 3.77 0.11
N GLY A 30 -8.04 3.84 -0.79
CA GLY A 30 -9.45 3.59 -0.45
C GLY A 30 -9.77 2.09 -0.32
N ALA A 31 -10.90 1.76 0.31
CA ALA A 31 -11.33 0.37 0.58
C ALA A 31 -11.26 -0.55 -0.65
N ARG A 32 -11.73 -0.08 -1.82
CA ARG A 32 -11.69 -0.87 -3.07
C ARG A 32 -10.26 -1.18 -3.53
N LYS A 33 -9.32 -0.24 -3.35
CA LYS A 33 -7.91 -0.46 -3.71
C LYS A 33 -7.22 -1.36 -2.70
N LEU A 34 -7.56 -1.22 -1.41
CA LEU A 34 -7.05 -2.09 -0.36
C LEU A 34 -7.48 -3.54 -0.58
N ASP A 35 -8.74 -3.78 -0.94
CA ASP A 35 -9.22 -5.13 -1.23
C ASP A 35 -8.58 -5.72 -2.50
N ALA A 36 -8.40 -4.90 -3.54
CA ALA A 36 -7.85 -5.38 -4.81
C ALA A 36 -6.32 -5.59 -4.77
N TYR A 37 -5.58 -4.75 -4.03
CA TYR A 37 -4.12 -4.68 -4.12
C TYR A 37 -3.41 -4.84 -2.78
N GLY A 38 -4.11 -4.81 -1.65
CA GLY A 38 -3.51 -4.77 -0.32
C GLY A 38 -2.56 -5.94 -0.07
N ASP A 39 -2.99 -7.17 -0.38
CA ASP A 39 -2.15 -8.36 -0.17
C ASP A 39 -0.91 -8.37 -1.07
N ALA A 40 -1.06 -7.97 -2.32
CA ALA A 40 0.05 -7.89 -3.27
C ALA A 40 1.10 -6.88 -2.78
N PHE A 41 0.68 -5.72 -2.29
CA PHE A 41 1.60 -4.74 -1.70
C PHE A 41 2.28 -5.29 -0.45
N LEU A 42 1.53 -5.89 0.48
CA LEU A 42 2.11 -6.48 1.69
C LEU A 42 3.15 -7.56 1.36
N GLN A 43 2.90 -8.38 0.34
CA GLN A 43 3.85 -9.36 -0.13
C GLN A 43 5.13 -8.70 -0.65
N VAL A 44 5.03 -7.74 -1.56
CA VAL A 44 6.20 -7.04 -2.12
C VAL A 44 6.99 -6.32 -1.02
N ILE A 45 6.32 -5.67 -0.07
CA ILE A 45 6.97 -4.98 1.05
C ILE A 45 7.78 -5.97 1.90
N ARG A 46 7.21 -7.16 2.17
CA ARG A 46 7.90 -8.25 2.91
C ARG A 46 9.07 -8.82 2.14
N GLU A 47 8.96 -8.99 0.82
CA GLU A 47 10.06 -9.49 -0.03
C GLU A 47 11.20 -8.48 -0.16
N SER A 48 10.89 -7.18 -0.02
CA SER A 48 11.86 -6.10 -0.09
C SER A 48 12.55 -5.82 1.26
N ALA A 49 12.10 -6.46 2.34
CA ALA A 49 12.57 -6.24 3.72
C ALA A 49 13.88 -6.97 4.00
#